data_AF-A0A163F150-F1
#
_entry.id   AF-A0A163F150-F1
#
_cell.length_a   1.000
_cell.length_b   1.000
_cell.length_c   1.000
_cell.angle_alpha   90.00
_cell.angle_beta   90.00
_cell.angle_gamma   90.00
#
_symmetry.space_group_name_H-M   'P 1'
#
loop_
_entity.id
_entity.type
_entity.pdbx_description
1 polymer ?
#
loop_
_entity_poly.entity_id
_entity_poly.type
_entity_poly.pdbx_seq_one_letter_code
_entity_poly.pdbx_strand_id
1 'polypeptide(L)'
;MSLNRRDFLGISGAGVASLFLHRDLAANLISAPSQSLLSDLPRGDQRIALISDLNSSYGSTSYVSQVHRGLELLIKLQPDLVLCAGDMVAGQKLGLTANQLDAMWSAFDEQILQPLRTVEESFAPTMGNHDASNSRGHSGYVFELDRLHAQKFWSARQGSLGLTFVDAHQFPFRYSIRHGEIFVLVVDASSANVSADDWAWAKSQLDGSEARQAKLRLMMGHLPPYAIAKGRNRAGEVLHEPKRLQQLLLRKNVHLYISGHHHAWYPSRVGSANLLSLGAMGSGPRQRLNDRMPPQQTVTLLDLFSQQGELIETTIELDGLQVLQEQRLPSSLQPSVGPRLELRPTRINLSNKSTANKTKLSVKP
;
A
#
# COMPACT_ATOMS: atom_id res chain seq x y z
N MET A 1 34.16 -31.74 38.98
CA MET A 1 35.12 -31.24 39.98
C MET A 1 36.06 -30.27 39.29
N SER A 2 35.92 -28.99 39.64
CA SER A 2 36.90 -27.87 39.67
C SER A 2 38.03 -27.82 38.65
N LEU A 3 38.31 -26.69 38.01
CA LEU A 3 39.09 -25.61 38.66
C LEU A 3 38.81 -24.23 38.06
N ASN A 4 39.10 -23.21 38.88
CA ASN A 4 38.78 -21.80 38.69
C ASN A 4 40.07 -20.96 38.84
N ARG A 5 40.15 -19.88 38.06
CA ARG A 5 40.77 -18.56 38.32
C ARG A 5 42.30 -18.35 38.49
N ARG A 6 42.75 -17.35 37.68
CA ARG A 6 43.82 -16.32 37.87
C ARG A 6 45.24 -16.82 37.59
N ASP A 7 46.03 -16.19 36.72
CA ASP A 7 46.64 -14.87 36.93
C ASP A 7 46.85 -13.99 35.68
N PHE A 8 47.09 -12.71 35.98
CA PHE A 8 47.21 -11.53 35.13
C PHE A 8 48.67 -11.04 35.09
N LEU A 9 49.01 -10.21 34.09
CA LEU A 9 50.25 -9.40 33.89
C LEU A 9 51.47 -10.17 33.33
N GLY A 10 52.22 -9.70 32.32
CA GLY A 10 52.28 -8.45 31.58
C GLY A 10 53.75 -8.13 31.27
N ILE A 11 54.16 -8.02 30.01
CA ILE A 11 55.43 -7.38 29.61
C ILE A 11 55.23 -6.62 28.29
N SER A 12 55.62 -5.36 28.34
CA SER A 12 55.61 -4.38 27.27
C SER A 12 56.93 -4.39 26.48
N GLY A 13 56.84 -4.10 25.18
CA GLY A 13 57.80 -3.23 24.49
C GLY A 13 58.85 -3.90 23.59
N ALA A 14 58.75 -3.67 22.28
CA ALA A 14 59.70 -2.86 21.49
C ALA A 14 59.59 -3.18 19.98
N GLY A 15 59.65 -2.15 19.13
CA GLY A 15 60.09 -2.29 17.73
C GLY A 15 59.09 -1.82 16.67
N VAL A 16 59.15 -0.53 16.32
CA VAL A 16 58.57 0.05 15.10
C VAL A 16 59.61 -0.01 13.96
N ALA A 17 59.12 -0.06 12.72
CA ALA A 17 59.81 0.12 11.41
C ALA A 17 60.19 -1.22 10.73
N SER A 18 59.80 -1.58 9.49
CA SER A 18 59.37 -0.83 8.32
C SER A 18 58.81 -1.75 7.22
N LEU A 19 57.74 -1.32 6.57
CA LEU A 19 57.50 -1.29 5.10
C LEU A 19 57.28 -2.56 4.25
N PHE A 20 56.16 -2.45 3.50
CA PHE A 20 55.75 -3.11 2.24
C PHE A 20 55.20 -4.53 2.30
N LEU A 21 53.91 -4.67 1.95
CA LEU A 21 53.46 -5.34 0.72
C LEU A 21 51.94 -5.21 0.51
N HIS A 22 51.60 -4.96 -0.74
CA HIS A 22 50.30 -4.78 -1.37
C HIS A 22 49.09 -5.47 -0.73
N ARG A 23 48.03 -4.68 -0.54
CA ARG A 23 46.64 -5.18 -0.57
C ARG A 23 45.78 -4.25 -1.43
N ASP A 24 46.12 -4.20 -2.71
CA ASP A 24 45.08 -4.06 -3.74
C ASP A 24 44.35 -5.40 -3.79
N LEU A 25 43.15 -5.47 -3.21
CA LEU A 25 42.14 -6.48 -3.54
C LEU A 25 40.79 -6.01 -3.00
N ALA A 26 39.88 -5.77 -3.95
CA ALA A 26 38.43 -5.54 -3.82
C ALA A 26 37.97 -4.12 -3.44
N ALA A 27 38.49 -3.10 -4.10
CA ALA A 27 37.74 -1.87 -4.35
C ALA A 27 37.35 -1.85 -5.84
N ASN A 28 36.34 -2.63 -6.22
CA ASN A 28 35.59 -2.40 -7.45
C ASN A 28 34.24 -3.12 -7.43
N LEU A 29 33.23 -2.37 -7.88
CA LEU A 29 31.82 -2.71 -8.10
C LEU A 29 30.85 -2.49 -6.93
N ILE A 30 30.82 -1.27 -6.39
CA ILE A 30 29.53 -0.60 -6.18
C ILE A 30 29.41 0.43 -7.30
N SER A 31 29.08 -0.04 -8.51
CA SER A 31 28.53 0.86 -9.52
C SER A 31 27.28 1.47 -8.91
N ALA A 32 27.16 2.79 -8.82
CA ALA A 32 25.92 3.46 -8.45
C ALA A 32 24.84 3.13 -9.51
N PRO A 33 23.83 2.27 -9.23
CA PRO A 33 22.78 1.95 -10.20
C PRO A 33 21.47 2.66 -9.84
N SER A 34 21.39 3.38 -8.71
CA SER A 34 20.13 3.87 -8.15
C SER A 34 19.72 5.24 -8.70
N GLN A 35 20.67 6.11 -9.06
CA GLN A 35 20.34 7.47 -9.45
C GLN A 35 19.87 7.58 -10.91
N SER A 36 20.42 6.79 -11.83
CA SER A 36 20.00 6.78 -13.25
C SER A 36 18.65 6.09 -13.45
N LEU A 37 18.37 5.00 -12.74
CA LEU A 37 17.09 4.27 -12.90
C LEU A 37 15.88 5.06 -12.38
N LEU A 38 16.07 5.96 -11.42
CA LEU A 38 15.00 6.84 -10.94
C LEU A 38 14.73 8.03 -11.87
N SER A 39 15.74 8.51 -12.61
CA SER A 39 15.56 9.58 -13.60
C SER A 39 14.86 9.10 -14.87
N ASP A 40 14.92 7.80 -15.17
CA ASP A 40 14.32 7.19 -16.35
C ASP A 40 12.88 6.68 -16.12
N LEU A 41 12.28 6.99 -14.96
CA LEU A 41 10.92 6.57 -14.66
C LEU A 41 9.93 7.25 -15.61
N PRO A 42 9.00 6.50 -16.24
CA PRO A 42 8.01 7.07 -17.13
C PRO A 42 7.14 8.07 -16.35
N ARG A 43 7.00 9.31 -16.81
CA ARG A 43 6.04 10.29 -16.24
C ARG A 43 4.85 10.43 -17.17
N GLY A 44 3.68 10.04 -16.67
CA GLY A 44 2.42 10.25 -17.37
C GLY A 44 1.90 11.68 -17.22
N ASP A 45 0.74 11.94 -17.83
CA ASP A 45 -0.02 13.19 -17.66
C ASP A 45 -0.40 13.42 -16.19
N GLN A 46 -0.68 12.32 -15.46
CA GLN A 46 -0.90 12.33 -14.01
C GLN A 46 -0.15 11.18 -13.36
N ARG A 47 0.63 11.47 -12.32
CA ARG A 47 1.34 10.49 -11.48
C ARG A 47 0.69 10.36 -10.13
N ILE A 48 0.44 9.13 -9.72
CA ILE A 48 -0.14 8.77 -8.44
C ILE A 48 0.90 7.95 -7.67
N ALA A 49 1.24 8.37 -6.47
CA ALA A 49 2.01 7.55 -5.54
C ALA A 49 1.08 6.69 -4.70
N LEU A 50 1.43 5.41 -4.53
CA LEU A 50 0.72 4.45 -3.71
C LEU A 50 1.64 3.98 -2.58
N ILE A 51 1.22 4.22 -1.35
CA ILE A 51 1.91 3.79 -0.13
C ILE A 51 0.96 3.02 0.77
N SER A 52 1.48 2.17 1.65
CA SER A 52 0.68 1.39 2.59
C SER A 52 1.55 0.85 3.73
N ASP A 53 0.91 0.49 4.84
CA ASP A 53 1.50 -0.24 5.96
C ASP A 53 2.81 0.43 6.41
N LEU A 54 2.70 1.70 6.78
CA LEU A 54 3.82 2.57 7.22
C LEU A 54 4.25 2.26 8.64
N ASN A 55 3.30 1.77 9.43
CA ASN A 55 3.41 1.66 10.85
C ASN A 55 4.51 0.67 11.32
N SER A 56 4.85 0.80 12.60
CA SER A 56 5.79 -0.07 13.30
C SER A 56 5.03 -0.96 14.31
N SER A 57 5.59 -1.21 15.49
CA SER A 57 4.91 -1.96 16.54
C SER A 57 3.72 -1.20 17.14
N TYR A 58 2.79 -1.92 17.76
CA TYR A 58 1.62 -1.35 18.43
C TYR A 58 1.95 -0.20 19.38
N GLY A 59 1.30 0.95 19.23
CA GLY A 59 1.53 2.14 20.04
C GLY A 59 2.77 2.96 19.62
N SER A 60 3.48 2.57 18.55
CA SER A 60 4.68 3.27 18.10
C SER A 60 4.35 4.67 17.60
N THR A 61 5.20 5.63 17.99
CA THR A 61 5.23 7.00 17.47
C THR A 61 6.44 7.24 16.56
N SER A 62 7.10 6.18 16.12
CA SER A 62 8.25 6.24 15.21
C SER A 62 8.09 5.32 14.00
N TYR A 63 8.73 5.75 12.91
CA TYR A 63 8.76 5.06 11.63
C TYR A 63 10.17 4.56 11.34
N VAL A 64 10.28 3.47 10.57
CA VAL A 64 11.58 2.91 10.15
C VAL A 64 12.21 3.78 9.06
N SER A 65 13.53 3.67 8.87
CA SER A 65 14.27 4.50 7.90
C SER A 65 13.74 4.37 6.47
N GLN A 66 13.20 3.21 6.08
CA GLN A 66 12.58 2.99 4.78
C GLN A 66 11.37 3.90 4.55
N VAL A 67 10.59 4.22 5.59
CA VAL A 67 9.48 5.17 5.49
C VAL A 67 10.01 6.57 5.19
N HIS A 68 11.03 7.04 5.90
CA HIS A 68 11.63 8.34 5.62
C HIS A 68 12.26 8.39 4.22
N ARG A 69 12.90 7.30 3.78
CA ARG A 69 13.48 7.22 2.44
C ARG A 69 12.44 7.19 1.32
N GLY A 70 11.33 6.49 1.52
CA GLY A 70 10.21 6.55 0.58
C GLY A 70 9.58 7.93 0.55
N LEU A 71 9.46 8.62 1.69
CA LEU A 71 8.98 10.00 1.75
C LEU A 71 9.89 10.97 0.98
N GLU A 72 11.20 10.90 1.18
CA GLU A 72 12.19 11.66 0.41
C GLU A 72 12.07 11.40 -1.10
N LEU A 73 11.86 10.12 -1.48
CA LEU A 73 11.63 9.74 -2.86
C LEU A 73 10.34 10.37 -3.40
N LEU A 74 9.23 10.35 -2.67
CA LEU A 74 7.97 10.97 -3.10
C LEU A 74 8.13 12.47 -3.30
N ILE A 75 8.70 13.18 -2.34
CA ILE A 75 8.99 14.62 -2.42
C ILE A 75 9.84 14.93 -3.66
N LYS A 76 10.83 14.09 -3.98
CA LYS A 76 11.66 14.26 -5.18
C LYS A 76 10.89 13.99 -6.47
N LEU A 77 9.99 13.01 -6.48
CA LEU A 77 9.23 12.60 -7.66
C LEU A 77 8.02 13.49 -7.93
N GLN A 78 7.55 14.24 -6.92
CA GLN A 78 6.41 15.16 -6.97
C GLN A 78 5.19 14.51 -7.67
N PRO A 79 4.62 13.43 -7.08
CA PRO A 79 3.36 12.88 -7.56
C PRO A 79 2.25 13.94 -7.49
N ASP A 80 1.27 13.85 -8.38
CA ASP A 80 0.10 14.72 -8.35
C ASP A 80 -0.89 14.33 -7.24
N LEU A 81 -0.85 13.06 -6.80
CA LEU A 81 -1.70 12.51 -5.76
C LEU A 81 -1.00 11.36 -5.03
N VAL A 82 -1.01 11.40 -3.69
CA VAL A 82 -0.60 10.28 -2.84
C VAL A 82 -1.83 9.56 -2.31
N LEU A 83 -1.92 8.27 -2.60
CA LEU A 83 -2.94 7.36 -2.09
C LEU A 83 -2.31 6.45 -1.03
N CYS A 84 -2.77 6.56 0.21
CA CYS A 84 -2.33 5.66 1.28
C CYS A 84 -3.38 4.57 1.53
N ALA A 85 -3.02 3.30 1.34
CA ALA A 85 -3.94 2.17 1.50
C ALA A 85 -4.07 1.66 2.94
N GLY A 86 -3.75 2.49 3.94
CA GLY A 86 -3.97 2.24 5.36
C GLY A 86 -2.73 1.76 6.12
N ASP A 87 -2.95 1.54 7.42
CA ASP A 87 -1.95 1.21 8.43
C ASP A 87 -0.85 2.28 8.52
N MET A 88 -1.29 3.52 8.67
CA MET A 88 -0.46 4.69 8.93
C MET A 88 0.05 4.69 10.36
N VAL A 89 -0.81 4.37 11.33
CA VAL A 89 -0.46 4.24 12.75
C VAL A 89 -0.62 2.78 13.21
N ALA A 90 -0.07 2.46 14.39
CA ALA A 90 -0.11 1.11 14.96
C ALA A 90 -1.08 0.99 16.14
N GLY A 91 -2.36 1.34 15.93
CA GLY A 91 -3.43 1.02 16.86
C GLY A 91 -3.80 -0.47 16.81
N GLN A 92 -5.05 -0.81 17.11
CA GLN A 92 -5.58 -2.18 17.16
C GLN A 92 -5.00 -3.02 18.31
N LYS A 93 -4.71 -2.36 19.44
CA LYS A 93 -4.30 -3.03 20.68
C LYS A 93 -5.19 -2.59 21.84
N LEU A 94 -5.88 -3.55 22.45
CA LEU A 94 -6.70 -3.29 23.63
C LEU A 94 -5.84 -2.72 24.76
N GLY A 95 -6.36 -1.70 25.44
CA GLY A 95 -5.67 -1.00 26.52
C GLY A 95 -4.81 0.19 26.09
N LEU A 96 -4.72 0.51 24.78
CA LEU A 96 -4.20 1.81 24.36
C LEU A 96 -5.11 2.93 24.87
N THR A 97 -4.50 3.96 25.45
CA THR A 97 -5.20 5.14 25.98
C THR A 97 -5.43 6.19 24.89
N ALA A 98 -6.37 7.10 25.13
CA ALA A 98 -6.62 8.24 24.25
C ALA A 98 -5.35 9.07 23.97
N ASN A 99 -4.52 9.30 25.00
CA ASN A 99 -3.26 10.04 24.85
C ASN A 99 -2.25 9.31 23.96
N GLN A 100 -2.19 7.97 24.04
CA GLN A 100 -1.32 7.18 23.16
C GLN A 100 -1.81 7.22 21.71
N LEU A 101 -3.11 7.16 21.49
CA LEU A 101 -3.70 7.26 20.15
C LEU A 101 -3.48 8.64 19.54
N ASP A 102 -3.71 9.71 20.30
CA ASP A 102 -3.39 11.07 19.88
C ASP A 102 -1.89 11.23 19.58
N ALA A 103 -1.00 10.65 20.41
CA ALA A 103 0.45 10.71 20.16
C ALA A 103 0.87 9.97 18.88
N MET A 104 0.26 8.82 18.56
CA MET A 104 0.52 8.13 17.30
C MET A 104 0.10 8.97 16.09
N TRP A 105 -1.09 9.57 16.14
CA TRP A 105 -1.59 10.42 15.06
C TRP A 105 -0.79 11.74 14.93
N SER A 106 -0.37 12.35 16.03
CA SER A 106 0.55 13.49 16.01
C SER A 106 1.89 13.12 15.36
N ALA A 107 2.47 11.97 15.71
CA ALA A 107 3.70 11.50 15.11
C ALA A 107 3.56 11.24 13.61
N PHE A 108 2.43 10.66 13.16
CA PHE A 108 2.12 10.52 11.73
C PHE A 108 2.06 11.88 11.03
N ASP A 109 1.38 12.85 11.62
CA ASP A 109 1.27 14.20 11.05
C ASP A 109 2.64 14.84 10.86
N GLU A 110 3.42 14.90 11.95
CA GLU A 110 4.73 15.56 11.97
C GLU A 110 5.75 14.91 11.03
N GLN A 111 5.80 13.58 11.02
CA GLN A 111 6.86 12.85 10.32
C GLN A 111 6.51 12.51 8.87
N ILE A 112 5.22 12.45 8.50
CA ILE A 112 4.78 11.94 7.20
C ILE A 112 3.86 12.95 6.49
N LEU A 113 2.72 13.28 7.09
CA LEU A 113 1.69 14.07 6.39
C LEU A 113 2.14 15.51 6.14
N GLN A 114 2.72 16.19 7.14
CA GLN A 114 3.20 17.56 6.99
C GLN A 114 4.30 17.66 5.93
N PRO A 115 5.36 16.82 5.92
CA PRO A 115 6.36 16.84 4.86
C PRO A 115 5.77 16.70 3.45
N LEU A 116 4.86 15.76 3.19
CA LEU A 116 4.20 15.62 1.89
C LEU A 116 3.41 16.89 1.53
N ARG A 117 2.75 17.50 2.52
CA ARG A 117 1.98 18.72 2.31
C ARG A 117 2.83 19.98 2.08
N THR A 118 4.07 20.03 2.56
CA THR A 118 4.95 21.19 2.32
C THR A 118 5.32 21.36 0.84
N VAL A 119 5.17 20.29 0.04
CA VAL A 119 5.35 20.31 -1.42
C VAL A 119 4.02 20.24 -2.17
N GLU A 120 2.94 20.63 -1.50
CA GLU A 120 1.57 20.74 -2.04
C GLU A 120 1.02 19.42 -2.62
N GLU A 121 1.49 18.26 -2.16
CA GLU A 121 0.98 16.97 -2.61
C GLU A 121 -0.40 16.67 -1.99
N SER A 122 -1.37 16.37 -2.85
CA SER A 122 -2.68 15.88 -2.45
C SER A 122 -2.57 14.52 -1.76
N PHE A 123 -3.25 14.32 -0.63
CA PHE A 123 -3.15 13.08 0.16
C PHE A 123 -4.51 12.47 0.48
N ALA A 124 -4.77 11.26 -0.01
CA ALA A 124 -6.01 10.53 0.22
C ALA A 124 -5.76 9.25 1.06
N PRO A 125 -6.23 9.20 2.33
CA PRO A 125 -6.08 8.04 3.20
C PRO A 125 -7.19 6.98 3.00
N THR A 126 -6.84 5.72 3.16
CA THR A 126 -7.78 4.63 3.49
C THR A 126 -7.50 4.19 4.92
N MET A 127 -8.52 3.83 5.70
CA MET A 127 -8.29 3.30 7.04
C MET A 127 -7.85 1.83 6.97
N GLY A 128 -6.72 1.54 7.59
CA GLY A 128 -6.25 0.18 7.83
C GLY A 128 -6.78 -0.42 9.13
N ASN A 129 -6.47 -1.69 9.34
CA ASN A 129 -6.93 -2.39 10.53
C ASN A 129 -6.23 -1.86 11.80
N HIS A 130 -5.00 -1.37 11.67
CA HIS A 130 -4.27 -0.72 12.76
C HIS A 130 -4.68 0.74 12.97
N ASP A 131 -5.22 1.41 11.95
CA ASP A 131 -5.67 2.80 12.10
C ASP A 131 -7.01 2.88 12.84
N ALA A 132 -7.97 2.07 12.40
CA ALA A 132 -9.37 2.23 12.75
C ALA A 132 -10.23 1.01 12.36
N SER A 133 -9.86 -0.21 12.77
CA SER A 133 -10.57 -1.42 12.32
C SER A 133 -12.08 -1.38 12.54
N ASN A 134 -12.84 -1.72 11.49
CA ASN A 134 -14.28 -1.89 11.53
C ASN A 134 -14.73 -3.27 12.08
N SER A 135 -13.80 -4.07 12.62
CA SER A 135 -14.12 -5.35 13.25
C SER A 135 -15.11 -5.15 14.40
N ARG A 136 -16.11 -6.03 14.49
CA ARG A 136 -17.23 -5.92 15.43
C ARG A 136 -17.19 -7.02 16.49
N GLY A 137 -17.47 -6.62 17.73
CA GLY A 137 -17.79 -7.51 18.85
C GLY A 137 -19.29 -7.46 19.17
N HIS A 138 -19.66 -7.95 20.35
CA HIS A 138 -21.07 -8.02 20.79
C HIS A 138 -21.74 -6.64 20.93
N SER A 139 -20.99 -5.60 21.28
CA SER A 139 -21.51 -4.27 21.65
C SER A 139 -21.12 -3.14 20.70
N GLY A 140 -20.53 -3.44 19.54
CA GLY A 140 -20.04 -2.41 18.62
C GLY A 140 -18.69 -2.76 17.98
N TYR A 141 -17.90 -1.75 17.65
CA TYR A 141 -16.54 -1.96 17.15
C TYR A 141 -15.63 -2.46 18.27
N VAL A 142 -14.77 -3.45 17.99
CA VAL A 142 -13.79 -3.95 18.96
C VAL A 142 -12.78 -2.87 19.33
N PHE A 143 -12.42 -2.03 18.35
CA PHE A 143 -11.43 -0.96 18.47
C PHE A 143 -12.08 0.42 18.29
N GLU A 144 -13.17 0.67 19.01
CA GLU A 144 -13.94 1.90 18.92
C GLU A 144 -13.10 3.16 19.19
N LEU A 145 -12.19 3.10 20.17
CA LEU A 145 -11.34 4.23 20.51
C LEU A 145 -10.41 4.60 19.36
N ASP A 146 -9.82 3.61 18.67
CA ASP A 146 -8.98 3.84 17.49
C ASP A 146 -9.76 4.57 16.39
N ARG A 147 -11.01 4.13 16.13
CA ARG A 147 -11.89 4.78 15.16
C ARG A 147 -12.23 6.22 15.54
N LEU A 148 -12.52 6.48 16.81
CA LEU A 148 -12.81 7.83 17.31
C LEU A 148 -11.62 8.77 17.07
N HIS A 149 -10.41 8.31 17.38
CA HIS A 149 -9.20 9.13 17.22
C HIS A 149 -8.81 9.32 15.75
N ALA A 150 -8.99 8.30 14.90
CA ALA A 150 -8.84 8.44 13.47
C ALA A 150 -9.82 9.48 12.89
N GLN A 151 -11.11 9.41 13.27
CA GLN A 151 -12.10 10.41 12.84
C GLN A 151 -11.73 11.81 13.30
N LYS A 152 -11.40 11.98 14.59
CA LYS A 152 -10.94 13.27 15.14
C LYS A 152 -9.76 13.84 14.35
N PHE A 153 -8.75 13.01 14.07
CA PHE A 153 -7.55 13.43 13.35
C PHE A 153 -7.85 13.92 11.93
N TRP A 154 -8.63 13.13 11.18
CA TRP A 154 -8.88 13.36 9.76
C TRP A 154 -9.94 14.43 9.51
N SER A 155 -11.03 14.46 10.29
CA SER A 155 -12.07 15.49 10.13
C SER A 155 -11.52 16.90 10.33
N ALA A 156 -10.58 17.09 11.27
CA ALA A 156 -9.91 18.38 11.47
C ALA A 156 -9.02 18.80 10.28
N ARG A 157 -8.63 17.87 9.42
CA ARG A 157 -7.69 18.09 8.31
C ARG A 157 -8.33 18.01 6.94
N GLN A 158 -9.61 17.62 6.83
CA GLN A 158 -10.29 17.34 5.56
C GLN A 158 -10.12 18.48 4.53
N GLY A 159 -10.30 19.74 4.95
CA GLY A 159 -10.17 20.90 4.06
C GLY A 159 -8.75 21.24 3.60
N SER A 160 -7.75 20.50 4.08
CA SER A 160 -6.33 20.80 3.90
C SER A 160 -5.56 19.69 3.16
N LEU A 161 -6.26 18.69 2.64
CA LEU A 161 -5.67 17.52 1.98
C LEU A 161 -5.42 17.70 0.47
N GLY A 162 -5.73 18.87 -0.09
CA GLY A 162 -5.65 19.10 -1.55
C GLY A 162 -6.68 18.31 -2.37
N LEU A 163 -7.67 17.70 -1.72
CA LEU A 163 -8.64 16.81 -2.38
C LEU A 163 -9.90 17.55 -2.82
N THR A 164 -10.38 17.22 -4.02
CA THR A 164 -11.74 17.56 -4.46
C THR A 164 -12.67 16.39 -4.16
N PHE A 165 -13.42 16.49 -3.08
CA PHE A 165 -14.39 15.47 -2.67
C PHE A 165 -15.63 15.48 -3.55
N VAL A 166 -16.03 14.30 -4.00
CA VAL A 166 -17.33 14.04 -4.63
C VAL A 166 -18.37 13.72 -3.55
N ASP A 167 -17.98 12.91 -2.56
CA ASP A 167 -18.75 12.62 -1.34
C ASP A 167 -17.77 12.42 -0.19
N ALA A 168 -17.98 13.12 0.92
CA ALA A 168 -17.17 13.02 2.13
C ALA A 168 -18.01 12.86 3.41
N HIS A 169 -19.29 12.48 3.31
CA HIS A 169 -20.20 12.44 4.46
C HIS A 169 -19.76 11.50 5.58
N GLN A 170 -18.95 10.49 5.24
CA GLN A 170 -18.44 9.47 6.16
C GLN A 170 -16.91 9.42 6.16
N PHE A 171 -16.26 10.54 5.77
CA PHE A 171 -14.81 10.68 5.84
C PHE A 171 -14.32 10.55 7.31
N PRO A 172 -13.24 9.82 7.60
CA PRO A 172 -12.28 9.18 6.67
C PRO A 172 -12.59 7.73 6.28
N PHE A 173 -13.71 7.15 6.74
CA PHE A 173 -13.98 5.72 6.61
C PHE A 173 -14.44 5.32 5.21
N ARG A 174 -15.27 6.15 4.57
CA ARG A 174 -15.62 6.02 3.15
C ARG A 174 -15.86 7.39 2.55
N TYR A 175 -15.39 7.57 1.33
CA TYR A 175 -15.52 8.81 0.58
C TYR A 175 -15.08 8.59 -0.87
N SER A 176 -15.39 9.54 -1.74
CA SER A 176 -14.86 9.53 -3.11
C SER A 176 -14.36 10.91 -3.51
N ILE A 177 -13.37 10.92 -4.39
CA ILE A 177 -12.71 12.13 -4.87
C ILE A 177 -12.59 12.11 -6.39
N ARG A 178 -12.49 13.31 -6.96
CA ARG A 178 -12.13 13.55 -8.35
C ARG A 178 -10.82 14.32 -8.35
N HIS A 179 -9.76 13.77 -8.94
CA HIS A 179 -8.47 14.47 -9.06
C HIS A 179 -8.05 14.48 -10.53
N GLY A 180 -8.26 15.63 -11.20
CA GLY A 180 -8.00 15.83 -12.64
C GLY A 180 -8.72 14.82 -13.54
N GLU A 181 -8.12 13.70 -13.94
CA GLU A 181 -8.74 12.64 -14.79
C GLU A 181 -9.02 11.32 -14.05
N ILE A 182 -8.71 11.28 -12.76
CA ILE A 182 -8.88 10.13 -11.89
C ILE A 182 -10.11 10.30 -10.99
N PHE A 183 -10.88 9.21 -10.84
CA PHE A 183 -11.86 9.03 -9.79
C PHE A 183 -11.37 7.96 -8.82
N VAL A 184 -11.37 8.26 -7.53
CA VAL A 184 -10.98 7.31 -6.47
C VAL A 184 -12.14 7.13 -5.51
N LEU A 185 -12.47 5.87 -5.24
CA LEU A 185 -13.47 5.48 -4.25
C LEU A 185 -12.81 4.71 -3.11
N VAL A 186 -12.96 5.21 -1.89
CA VAL A 186 -12.44 4.57 -0.69
C VAL A 186 -13.59 3.94 0.08
N VAL A 187 -13.45 2.67 0.45
CA VAL A 187 -14.39 1.95 1.33
C VAL A 187 -13.71 1.48 2.60
N ASP A 188 -14.49 1.37 3.68
CA ASP A 188 -14.03 0.84 4.95
C ASP A 188 -13.88 -0.69 4.86
N ALA A 189 -12.75 -1.12 4.31
CA ALA A 189 -12.28 -2.50 4.28
C ALA A 189 -11.15 -2.71 5.29
N SER A 190 -11.25 -2.10 6.48
CA SER A 190 -10.28 -2.22 7.59
C SER A 190 -10.45 -3.50 8.42
N SER A 191 -11.38 -4.38 8.02
CA SER A 191 -11.45 -5.79 8.42
C SER A 191 -12.08 -6.61 7.27
N ALA A 192 -12.28 -7.92 7.49
CA ALA A 192 -12.81 -8.83 6.48
C ALA A 192 -14.24 -8.48 6.01
N ASN A 193 -14.98 -7.67 6.76
CA ASN A 193 -16.34 -7.28 6.44
C ASN A 193 -16.40 -5.86 5.86
N VAL A 194 -17.17 -5.72 4.77
CA VAL A 194 -17.63 -4.43 4.24
C VAL A 194 -19.16 -4.40 4.42
N SER A 195 -19.70 -3.32 4.98
CA SER A 195 -21.12 -3.28 5.33
C SER A 195 -22.02 -3.26 4.08
N ALA A 196 -23.27 -3.69 4.23
CA ALA A 196 -24.25 -3.62 3.14
C ALA A 196 -24.46 -2.18 2.64
N ASP A 197 -24.44 -1.21 3.56
CA ASP A 197 -24.55 0.21 3.25
C ASP A 197 -23.33 0.72 2.48
N ASP A 198 -22.11 0.29 2.83
CA ASP A 198 -20.90 0.64 2.09
C ASP A 198 -20.93 0.08 0.67
N TRP A 199 -21.43 -1.15 0.49
CA TRP A 199 -21.59 -1.71 -0.84
C TRP A 199 -22.64 -0.97 -1.68
N ALA A 200 -23.77 -0.60 -1.07
CA ALA A 200 -24.82 0.15 -1.75
C ALA A 200 -24.33 1.54 -2.15
N TRP A 201 -23.65 2.23 -1.22
CA TRP A 201 -23.03 3.53 -1.46
C TRP A 201 -21.92 3.45 -2.51
N ALA A 202 -21.03 2.46 -2.46
CA ALA A 202 -19.97 2.31 -3.45
C ALA A 202 -20.54 2.13 -4.86
N LYS A 203 -21.63 1.36 -4.97
CA LYS A 203 -22.36 1.21 -6.24
C LYS A 203 -22.94 2.53 -6.73
N SER A 204 -23.53 3.35 -5.86
CA SER A 204 -24.12 4.64 -6.25
C SER A 204 -23.07 5.64 -6.69
N GLN A 205 -21.94 5.73 -5.98
CA GLN A 205 -20.83 6.62 -6.36
C GLN A 205 -20.26 6.24 -7.74
N LEU A 206 -20.08 4.94 -8.00
CA LEU A 206 -19.61 4.45 -9.30
C LEU A 206 -20.63 4.62 -10.44
N ASP A 207 -21.91 4.82 -10.13
CA ASP A 207 -22.95 5.19 -11.08
C ASP A 207 -23.03 6.70 -11.35
N GLY A 208 -22.37 7.51 -10.52
CA GLY A 208 -22.35 8.97 -10.64
C GLY A 208 -21.63 9.48 -11.89
N SER A 209 -21.91 10.73 -12.26
CA SER A 209 -21.28 11.41 -13.40
C SER A 209 -19.76 11.50 -13.25
N GLU A 210 -19.28 11.85 -12.05
CA GLU A 210 -17.85 11.99 -11.75
C GLU A 210 -17.06 10.72 -12.04
N ALA A 211 -17.57 9.57 -11.59
CA ALA A 211 -16.95 8.28 -11.86
C ALA A 211 -17.02 7.91 -13.35
N ARG A 212 -18.15 8.17 -14.02
CA ARG A 212 -18.35 7.80 -15.44
C ARG A 212 -17.53 8.64 -16.41
N GLN A 213 -17.24 9.89 -16.05
CA GLN A 213 -16.45 10.82 -16.87
C GLN A 213 -14.94 10.69 -16.63
N ALA A 214 -14.52 10.10 -15.51
CA ALA A 214 -13.11 9.87 -15.24
C ALA A 214 -12.48 8.87 -16.23
N LYS A 215 -11.24 9.16 -16.65
CA LYS A 215 -10.44 8.27 -17.50
C LYS A 215 -9.97 7.07 -16.70
N LEU A 216 -9.55 7.30 -15.47
CA LEU A 216 -9.13 6.28 -14.52
C LEU A 216 -10.12 6.19 -13.36
N ARG A 217 -10.47 4.97 -12.96
CA ARG A 217 -11.37 4.67 -11.85
C ARG A 217 -10.68 3.68 -10.95
N LEU A 218 -10.36 4.13 -9.74
CA LEU A 218 -9.69 3.36 -8.72
C LEU A 218 -10.67 3.09 -7.59
N MET A 219 -10.57 1.91 -7.00
CA MET A 219 -11.22 1.58 -5.74
C MET A 219 -10.16 1.17 -4.74
N MET A 220 -10.23 1.68 -3.53
CA MET A 220 -9.29 1.41 -2.45
C MET A 220 -10.00 0.87 -1.23
N GLY A 221 -9.38 -0.11 -0.60
CA GLY A 221 -9.75 -0.67 0.68
C GLY A 221 -8.52 -1.36 1.26
N HIS A 222 -8.36 -1.38 2.58
CA HIS A 222 -7.13 -1.89 3.16
C HIS A 222 -6.95 -3.41 2.97
N LEU A 223 -7.99 -4.21 3.27
CA LEU A 223 -7.90 -5.66 3.10
C LEU A 223 -8.02 -6.08 1.62
N PRO A 224 -7.17 -7.01 1.18
CA PRO A 224 -7.29 -7.61 -0.14
C PRO A 224 -8.44 -8.63 -0.21
N PRO A 225 -9.01 -8.86 -1.41
CA PRO A 225 -10.02 -9.91 -1.59
C PRO A 225 -9.47 -11.33 -1.47
N TYR A 226 -8.17 -11.54 -1.69
CA TYR A 226 -7.55 -12.86 -1.68
C TYR A 226 -6.15 -12.82 -1.08
N ALA A 227 -5.72 -13.96 -0.54
CA ALA A 227 -4.43 -14.09 0.11
C ALA A 227 -3.27 -14.05 -0.89
N ILE A 228 -2.24 -13.26 -0.58
CA ILE A 228 -1.02 -13.18 -1.40
C ILE A 228 0.26 -13.42 -0.62
N ALA A 229 0.24 -13.38 0.72
CA ALA A 229 1.43 -13.45 1.56
C ALA A 229 1.40 -14.60 2.57
N LYS A 230 2.60 -15.12 2.89
CA LYS A 230 2.79 -16.12 3.95
C LYS A 230 2.42 -15.52 5.31
N GLY A 231 1.69 -16.32 6.10
CA GLY A 231 1.14 -15.89 7.40
C GLY A 231 -0.15 -15.06 7.32
N ARG A 232 -0.61 -14.72 6.10
CA ARG A 232 -1.87 -14.00 5.85
C ARG A 232 -2.89 -14.82 5.04
N ASN A 233 -2.62 -16.11 4.83
CA ASN A 233 -3.46 -17.00 4.02
C ASN A 233 -4.54 -17.70 4.87
N ARG A 234 -5.42 -16.90 5.50
CA ARG A 234 -6.46 -17.37 6.41
C ARG A 234 -7.65 -16.41 6.46
N ALA A 235 -8.78 -16.88 6.98
CA ALA A 235 -9.95 -16.04 7.25
C ALA A 235 -9.60 -14.87 8.19
N GLY A 236 -10.26 -13.74 8.02
CA GLY A 236 -9.98 -12.51 8.77
C GLY A 236 -8.89 -11.61 8.16
N GLU A 237 -8.00 -12.16 7.32
CA GLU A 237 -6.94 -11.40 6.63
C GLU A 237 -7.34 -11.03 5.18
N VAL A 238 -8.49 -11.51 4.73
CA VAL A 238 -9.05 -11.24 3.40
C VAL A 238 -10.53 -10.92 3.54
N LEU A 239 -11.10 -10.24 2.53
CA LEU A 239 -12.53 -9.96 2.50
C LEU A 239 -13.38 -11.24 2.50
N HIS A 240 -14.51 -11.22 3.19
CA HIS A 240 -15.48 -12.34 3.22
C HIS A 240 -16.28 -12.46 1.91
N GLU A 241 -16.51 -11.35 1.20
CA GLU A 241 -17.29 -11.32 -0.04
C GLU A 241 -16.44 -10.93 -1.28
N PRO A 242 -15.32 -11.62 -1.59
CA PRO A 242 -14.41 -11.19 -2.64
C PRO A 242 -15.03 -11.28 -4.04
N LYS A 243 -16.01 -12.17 -4.25
CA LYS A 243 -16.80 -12.25 -5.49
C LYS A 243 -17.69 -11.03 -5.68
N ARG A 244 -18.23 -10.44 -4.60
CA ARG A 244 -19.06 -9.23 -4.65
C ARG A 244 -18.23 -8.04 -5.09
N LEU A 245 -17.02 -7.88 -4.53
CA LEU A 245 -16.05 -6.90 -4.99
C LEU A 245 -15.76 -7.10 -6.48
N GLN A 246 -15.37 -8.31 -6.90
CA GLN A 246 -15.05 -8.60 -8.30
C GLN A 246 -16.20 -8.23 -9.26
N GLN A 247 -17.44 -8.56 -8.90
CA GLN A 247 -18.62 -8.20 -9.70
C GLN A 247 -18.85 -6.69 -9.75
N LEU A 248 -18.63 -5.97 -8.64
CA LEU A 248 -18.73 -4.52 -8.61
C LEU A 248 -17.69 -3.89 -9.55
N LEU A 249 -16.42 -4.29 -9.42
CA LEU A 249 -15.32 -3.79 -10.26
C LEU A 249 -15.65 -3.99 -11.75
N LEU A 250 -16.10 -5.19 -12.12
CA LEU A 250 -16.47 -5.54 -13.48
C LEU A 250 -17.65 -4.71 -13.99
N ARG A 251 -18.78 -4.73 -13.28
CA ARG A 251 -20.04 -4.10 -13.74
C ARG A 251 -19.94 -2.58 -13.76
N LYS A 252 -19.07 -2.01 -12.94
CA LYS A 252 -18.83 -0.56 -12.85
C LYS A 252 -17.59 -0.09 -13.58
N ASN A 253 -16.92 -1.00 -14.29
CA ASN A 253 -15.70 -0.75 -15.06
C ASN A 253 -14.62 -0.01 -14.23
N VAL A 254 -14.47 -0.41 -12.97
CA VAL A 254 -13.34 0.02 -12.12
C VAL A 254 -12.08 -0.63 -12.66
N HIS A 255 -11.06 0.18 -12.91
CA HIS A 255 -9.87 -0.27 -13.62
C HIS A 255 -8.90 -1.02 -12.70
N LEU A 256 -8.86 -0.66 -11.41
CA LEU A 256 -7.95 -1.26 -10.44
C LEU A 256 -8.54 -1.18 -9.02
N TYR A 257 -8.47 -2.29 -8.28
CA TYR A 257 -8.64 -2.31 -6.83
C TYR A 257 -7.28 -2.36 -6.13
N ILE A 258 -7.04 -1.46 -5.19
CA ILE A 258 -5.76 -1.29 -4.50
C ILE A 258 -5.94 -1.61 -3.00
N SER A 259 -5.03 -2.40 -2.45
CA SER A 259 -5.06 -2.83 -1.04
C SER A 259 -3.68 -2.96 -0.41
N GLY A 260 -3.60 -2.85 0.91
CA GLY A 260 -2.40 -3.08 1.72
C GLY A 260 -2.41 -4.42 2.44
N HIS A 261 -2.17 -4.40 3.76
CA HIS A 261 -2.41 -5.43 4.78
C HIS A 261 -1.51 -6.68 4.73
N HIS A 262 -1.23 -7.16 3.52
CA HIS A 262 -0.40 -8.34 3.30
C HIS A 262 1.09 -8.04 3.27
N HIS A 263 1.47 -6.75 3.27
CA HIS A 263 2.86 -6.29 3.28
C HIS A 263 3.69 -6.92 2.15
N ALA A 264 3.08 -7.18 0.99
CA ALA A 264 3.74 -7.82 -0.13
C ALA A 264 3.20 -7.26 -1.43
N TRP A 265 4.08 -6.70 -2.25
CA TRP A 265 3.69 -6.22 -3.56
C TRP A 265 3.38 -7.37 -4.52
N TYR A 266 2.20 -7.33 -5.15
CA TYR A 266 1.84 -8.23 -6.25
C TYR A 266 0.73 -7.64 -7.15
N PRO A 267 1.01 -7.35 -8.42
CA PRO A 267 -0.01 -6.99 -9.41
C PRO A 267 -0.70 -8.25 -9.91
N SER A 268 -1.99 -8.42 -9.62
CA SER A 268 -2.74 -9.62 -10.00
C SER A 268 -4.01 -9.33 -10.76
N ARG A 269 -4.58 -10.38 -11.35
CA ARG A 269 -5.93 -10.37 -11.89
C ARG A 269 -6.69 -11.63 -11.49
N VAL A 270 -8.00 -11.46 -11.36
CA VAL A 270 -8.95 -12.57 -11.24
C VAL A 270 -10.04 -12.37 -12.27
N GLY A 271 -10.09 -13.25 -13.26
CA GLY A 271 -10.85 -12.99 -14.49
C GLY A 271 -10.33 -11.71 -15.16
N SER A 272 -11.22 -10.75 -15.41
CA SER A 272 -10.84 -9.44 -15.96
C SER A 272 -10.69 -8.33 -14.91
N ALA A 273 -10.82 -8.65 -13.61
CA ALA A 273 -10.66 -7.64 -12.56
C ALA A 273 -9.18 -7.51 -12.20
N ASN A 274 -8.62 -6.30 -12.34
CA ASN A 274 -7.25 -6.01 -11.91
C ASN A 274 -7.23 -5.67 -10.43
N LEU A 275 -6.27 -6.26 -9.73
CA LEU A 275 -6.01 -6.07 -8.31
C LEU A 275 -4.54 -5.68 -8.14
N LEU A 276 -4.26 -4.80 -7.19
CA LEU A 276 -2.91 -4.44 -6.78
C LEU A 276 -2.82 -4.53 -5.27
N SER A 277 -2.07 -5.52 -4.78
CA SER A 277 -1.63 -5.54 -3.39
C SER A 277 -0.31 -4.78 -3.29
N LEU A 278 -0.27 -3.79 -2.40
CA LEU A 278 0.91 -2.99 -2.11
C LEU A 278 1.84 -3.75 -1.14
N GLY A 279 3.14 -3.50 -1.28
CA GLY A 279 4.09 -3.86 -0.23
C GLY A 279 3.95 -2.91 0.96
N ALA A 280 4.51 -3.32 2.10
CA ALA A 280 4.65 -2.39 3.21
C ALA A 280 5.79 -1.41 2.89
N MET A 281 5.57 -0.12 3.10
CA MET A 281 6.65 0.85 3.13
C MET A 281 7.32 0.89 4.52
N GLY A 282 6.57 0.52 5.55
CA GLY A 282 7.02 0.41 6.93
C GLY A 282 7.54 -0.97 7.34
N SER A 283 7.15 -1.39 8.53
CA SER A 283 7.69 -2.61 9.14
C SER A 283 7.06 -3.90 8.62
N GLY A 284 7.83 -4.99 8.70
CA GLY A 284 7.34 -6.35 8.47
C GLY A 284 6.91 -6.68 7.04
N PRO A 285 7.67 -6.33 5.99
CA PRO A 285 7.40 -6.86 4.65
C PRO A 285 7.32 -8.39 4.71
N ARG A 286 6.41 -8.98 3.92
CA ARG A 286 6.16 -10.43 3.91
C ARG A 286 6.52 -11.06 2.59
N GLN A 287 6.88 -12.34 2.67
CA GLN A 287 7.10 -13.15 1.50
C GLN A 287 5.75 -13.53 0.87
N ARG A 288 5.65 -13.44 -0.45
CA ARG A 288 4.48 -13.90 -1.19
C ARG A 288 4.27 -15.41 -1.05
N LEU A 289 3.04 -15.87 -1.29
CA LEU A 289 2.73 -17.29 -1.39
C LEU A 289 3.54 -17.92 -2.54
N ASN A 290 4.03 -19.15 -2.34
CA ASN A 290 4.75 -19.92 -3.36
C ASN A 290 5.95 -19.20 -4.00
N ASP A 291 6.45 -18.14 -3.37
CA ASP A 291 7.61 -17.38 -3.78
C ASP A 291 8.79 -17.64 -2.83
N ARG A 292 9.99 -17.45 -3.35
CA ARG A 292 11.28 -17.57 -2.66
C ARG A 292 12.01 -16.23 -2.55
N MET A 293 11.56 -15.19 -3.24
CA MET A 293 12.15 -13.87 -3.14
C MET A 293 12.04 -13.32 -1.70
N PRO A 294 13.07 -12.61 -1.21
CA PRO A 294 13.03 -12.00 0.10
C PRO A 294 11.93 -10.92 0.16
N PRO A 295 11.30 -10.71 1.32
CA PRO A 295 10.42 -9.57 1.54
C PRO A 295 11.18 -8.25 1.42
N GLN A 296 10.50 -7.22 0.94
CA GLN A 296 11.09 -5.92 0.62
C GLN A 296 10.10 -4.80 0.94
N GLN A 297 10.59 -3.68 1.44
CA GLN A 297 9.78 -2.46 1.55
C GLN A 297 9.67 -1.78 0.20
N THR A 298 8.48 -1.32 -0.14
CA THR A 298 8.22 -0.78 -1.47
C THR A 298 7.33 0.44 -1.47
N VAL A 299 7.51 1.29 -2.48
CA VAL A 299 6.50 2.25 -2.94
C VAL A 299 6.11 1.91 -4.38
N THR A 300 4.85 2.18 -4.76
CA THR A 300 4.38 1.99 -6.14
C THR A 300 3.93 3.32 -6.73
N LEU A 301 4.25 3.57 -7.99
CA LEU A 301 3.76 4.70 -8.77
C LEU A 301 2.80 4.18 -9.84
N LEU A 302 1.75 4.94 -10.11
CA LEU A 302 0.91 4.81 -11.28
C LEU A 302 1.07 6.05 -12.14
N ASP A 303 1.48 5.89 -13.38
CA ASP A 303 1.57 6.97 -14.36
C ASP A 303 0.48 6.79 -15.41
N LEU A 304 -0.48 7.72 -15.42
CA LEU A 304 -1.60 7.77 -16.36
C LEU A 304 -1.18 8.52 -17.63
N PHE A 305 -1.20 7.82 -18.76
CA PHE A 305 -0.99 8.37 -20.10
C PHE A 305 -2.36 8.47 -20.78
N SER A 306 -3.05 9.58 -20.54
CA SER A 306 -4.47 9.74 -20.84
C SER A 306 -4.78 9.74 -22.32
N GLN A 307 -3.89 10.30 -23.15
CA GLN A 307 -4.06 10.32 -24.60
C GLN A 307 -3.93 8.91 -25.21
N GLN A 308 -3.02 8.11 -24.65
CA GLN A 308 -2.75 6.73 -25.05
C GLN A 308 -3.78 5.76 -24.45
N GLY A 309 -4.52 6.18 -23.42
CA GLY A 309 -5.43 5.32 -22.67
C GLY A 309 -4.66 4.21 -21.94
N GLU A 310 -3.51 4.54 -21.36
CA GLU A 310 -2.62 3.59 -20.69
C GLU A 310 -2.32 4.01 -19.25
N LEU A 311 -2.15 3.02 -18.40
CA LEU A 311 -1.65 3.17 -17.04
C LEU A 311 -0.37 2.32 -16.91
N ILE A 312 0.71 2.92 -16.45
CA ILE A 312 1.97 2.23 -16.18
C ILE A 312 2.22 2.18 -14.68
N GLU A 313 2.48 0.99 -14.15
CA GLU A 313 2.80 0.76 -12.75
C GLU A 313 4.30 0.54 -12.57
N THR A 314 4.93 1.32 -11.69
CA THR A 314 6.35 1.15 -11.34
C THR A 314 6.44 0.90 -9.84
N THR A 315 7.03 -0.22 -9.41
CA THR A 315 7.28 -0.47 -7.97
C THR A 315 8.76 -0.37 -7.68
N ILE A 316 9.11 0.36 -6.62
CA ILE A 316 10.47 0.67 -6.23
C ILE A 316 10.71 0.08 -4.84
N GLU A 317 11.77 -0.71 -4.72
CA GLU A 317 12.28 -1.22 -3.45
C GLU A 317 13.11 -0.14 -2.74
N LEU A 318 12.92 0.03 -1.43
CA LEU A 318 13.37 1.24 -0.72
C LEU A 318 14.80 1.18 -0.17
N ASP A 319 15.40 0.01 0.08
CA ASP A 319 16.79 -0.08 0.54
C ASP A 319 17.79 0.28 -0.56
N GLY A 320 17.56 -0.21 -1.77
CA GLY A 320 18.40 0.02 -2.94
C GLY A 320 17.87 1.09 -3.89
N LEU A 321 16.63 1.56 -3.71
CA LEU A 321 15.91 2.39 -4.67
C LEU A 321 15.87 1.75 -6.07
N GLN A 322 15.59 0.45 -6.10
CA GLN A 322 15.61 -0.35 -7.32
C GLN A 322 14.19 -0.58 -7.84
N VAL A 323 13.99 -0.35 -9.14
CA VAL A 323 12.74 -0.70 -9.80
C VAL A 323 12.60 -2.22 -9.86
N LEU A 324 11.52 -2.74 -9.30
CA LEU A 324 11.19 -4.15 -9.31
C LEU A 324 10.60 -4.54 -10.66
N GLN A 325 11.14 -5.61 -11.22
CA GLN A 325 10.74 -6.15 -12.52
C GLN A 325 9.69 -7.24 -12.32
N GLU A 326 8.52 -7.09 -12.94
CA GLU A 326 7.41 -8.05 -12.85
C GLU A 326 7.79 -9.46 -13.31
N GLN A 327 8.76 -9.60 -14.21
CA GLN A 327 9.23 -10.89 -14.73
C GLN A 327 9.93 -11.74 -13.66
N ARG A 328 10.30 -11.12 -12.53
CA ARG A 328 10.86 -11.82 -11.37
C ARG A 328 9.78 -12.34 -10.41
N LEU A 329 8.52 -11.97 -10.63
CA LEU A 329 7.40 -12.45 -9.84
C LEU A 329 6.95 -13.84 -10.31
N PRO A 330 6.38 -14.67 -9.42
CA PRO A 330 5.71 -15.88 -9.85
C PRO A 330 4.56 -15.52 -10.79
N SER A 331 4.39 -16.31 -11.86
CA SER A 331 3.33 -16.11 -12.86
C SER A 331 1.92 -16.19 -12.26
N SER A 332 1.78 -16.75 -11.07
CA SER A 332 0.54 -16.77 -10.32
C SER A 332 0.76 -17.05 -8.83
N LEU A 333 -0.21 -16.68 -7.99
CA LEU A 333 -0.32 -17.12 -6.60
C LEU A 333 -1.55 -18.00 -6.41
N GLN A 334 -1.44 -19.01 -5.54
CA GLN A 334 -2.57 -19.86 -5.16
C GLN A 334 -2.90 -19.66 -3.68
N PRO A 335 -3.96 -18.90 -3.33
CA PRO A 335 -4.46 -18.82 -1.97
C PRO A 335 -5.07 -20.17 -1.53
N SER A 336 -5.21 -20.38 -0.21
CA SER A 336 -5.84 -21.58 0.33
C SER A 336 -7.35 -21.61 0.06
N VAL A 337 -7.95 -20.42 -0.06
CA VAL A 337 -9.36 -20.20 -0.40
C VAL A 337 -9.45 -19.18 -1.51
N GLY A 338 -10.20 -19.51 -2.56
CA GLY A 338 -10.41 -18.63 -3.71
C GLY A 338 -9.71 -19.11 -4.99
N PRO A 339 -9.82 -18.32 -6.07
CA PRO A 339 -9.24 -18.65 -7.34
C PRO A 339 -7.72 -18.44 -7.34
N ARG A 340 -7.06 -19.00 -8.35
CA ARG A 340 -5.69 -18.64 -8.70
C ARG A 340 -5.63 -17.15 -9.08
N LEU A 341 -4.62 -16.46 -8.55
CA LEU A 341 -4.35 -15.06 -8.84
C LEU A 341 -3.27 -15.02 -9.92
N GLU A 342 -3.64 -14.66 -11.15
CA GLU A 342 -2.68 -14.60 -12.25
C GLU A 342 -1.89 -13.29 -12.17
N LEU A 343 -0.59 -13.35 -12.45
CA LEU A 343 0.22 -12.16 -12.66
C LEU A 343 -0.38 -11.39 -13.84
N ARG A 344 -0.55 -10.08 -13.66
CA ARG A 344 -0.89 -9.16 -14.74
C ARG A 344 0.31 -8.27 -15.07
N PRO A 345 0.44 -7.83 -16.34
CA PRO A 345 1.41 -6.80 -16.68
C PRO A 345 1.18 -5.51 -15.87
N THR A 346 2.26 -4.78 -15.63
CA THR A 346 2.26 -3.44 -15.03
C THR A 346 1.83 -2.36 -16.01
N ARG A 347 1.71 -2.66 -17.31
CA ARG A 347 1.03 -1.81 -18.28
C ARG A 347 -0.43 -2.25 -18.44
N ILE A 348 -1.36 -1.38 -18.11
CA ILE A 348 -2.81 -1.62 -18.25
C ILE A 348 -3.36 -0.71 -19.36
N ASN A 349 -4.03 -1.32 -20.34
CA ASN A 349 -4.77 -0.59 -21.35
C ASN A 349 -6.19 -0.28 -20.82
N LEU A 350 -6.51 1.02 -20.70
CA LEU A 350 -7.76 1.54 -20.17
C LEU A 350 -8.88 1.58 -21.22
N SER A 351 -8.54 1.50 -22.52
CA SER A 351 -9.52 1.46 -23.61
C SER A 351 -10.20 0.09 -23.78
N ASN A 352 -9.58 -0.97 -23.25
CA ASN A 352 -10.18 -2.29 -23.16
C ASN A 352 -11.30 -2.27 -22.12
N LYS A 353 -12.49 -1.84 -22.55
CA LYS A 353 -13.73 -2.17 -21.84
C LYS A 353 -13.73 -3.67 -21.67
N SER A 354 -13.79 -4.14 -20.42
CA SER A 354 -13.99 -5.55 -20.14
C SER A 354 -15.16 -6.04 -21.00
N THR A 355 -14.85 -6.86 -22.00
CA THR A 355 -15.84 -7.50 -22.84
C THR A 355 -16.53 -8.52 -21.95
N ALA A 356 -17.51 -8.05 -21.18
CA ALA A 356 -18.51 -8.91 -20.60
C ALA A 356 -19.09 -9.71 -21.77
N ASN A 357 -18.70 -10.98 -21.85
CA ASN A 357 -19.11 -11.91 -22.88
C ASN A 357 -20.63 -11.79 -23.07
N LYS A 358 -21.03 -11.33 -24.25
CA LYS A 358 -22.35 -11.62 -24.81
C LYS A 358 -22.41 -13.11 -25.14
N THR A 359 -22.32 -14.00 -24.15
CA THR A 359 -22.73 -15.37 -24.36
C THR A 359 -24.25 -15.36 -24.30
N LYS A 360 -24.85 -15.32 -25.49
CA LYS A 360 -26.25 -15.64 -25.70
C LYS A 360 -26.55 -16.95 -24.98
N LEU A 361 -27.37 -16.90 -23.93
CA LEU A 361 -28.19 -18.04 -23.54
C LEU A 361 -29.16 -18.29 -24.69
N SER A 362 -28.77 -19.17 -25.60
CA SER A 362 -29.71 -19.77 -26.54
C SER A 362 -30.58 -20.73 -25.75
N VAL A 363 -31.74 -20.23 -25.30
CA VAL A 363 -32.88 -21.09 -25.01
C VAL A 363 -33.35 -21.61 -26.37
N LYS A 364 -33.19 -22.92 -26.59
CA LYS A 364 -33.93 -23.63 -27.63
C LYS A 364 -35.20 -24.23 -26.99
N PRO A 365 -36.29 -24.30 -27.78
CA PRO A 365 -37.66 -24.44 -27.30
C PRO A 365 -37.96 -25.74 -26.57
#